data_AF-A0A522J0Z2-F1
#
_entry.id   AF-A0A522J0Z2-F1
#
_cell.length_a   1.000
_cell.length_b   1.000
_cell.length_c   1.000
_cell.angle_alpha   90.00
_cell.angle_beta   90.00
_cell.angle_gamma   90.00
#
_symmetry.space_group_name_H-M   'P 1'
#
loop_
_entity.id
_entity.type
_entity.pdbx_description
1 polymer ?
#
loop_
_entity_poly.entity_id
_entity_poly.type
_entity_poly.pdbx_seq_one_letter_code
_entity_poly.pdbx_strand_id
1 'polypeptide(L)'
;MTANPNERDNLILAAQTGDAAAIDRLLAVCQADVRRYARKHCQDSDVDDAIQESLLIISRKVKGLKAAVAFSSWLFTVVKRECRKLSRMMFRYEPLPDELAEQRLLQKPQDDLRIDLAAALESLPAHYLEE
;
A
#
# COMPACT_ATOMS: atom_id res chain seq x y z
N MET A 1 -8.20 -14.91 18.21
CA MET A 1 -9.01 -14.19 19.22
C MET A 1 -9.84 -13.13 18.53
N THR A 2 -11.13 -13.39 18.34
CA THR A 2 -12.10 -12.37 17.93
C THR A 2 -12.33 -11.45 19.13
N ALA A 3 -11.93 -10.18 19.04
CA ALA A 3 -12.25 -9.21 20.08
C ALA A 3 -13.76 -9.20 20.35
N ASN A 4 -14.13 -9.09 21.62
CA ASN A 4 -15.53 -8.98 22.04
C ASN A 4 -16.16 -7.79 21.29
N PRO A 5 -17.32 -7.94 20.61
CA PRO A 5 -17.95 -6.85 19.84
C PRO A 5 -18.08 -5.55 20.65
N ASN A 6 -18.42 -5.67 21.94
CA ASN A 6 -18.54 -4.54 22.86
C ASN A 6 -17.19 -3.86 23.13
N GLU A 7 -16.09 -4.63 23.20
CA GLU A 7 -14.74 -4.11 23.40
C GLU A 7 -14.25 -3.37 22.15
N ARG A 8 -14.54 -3.91 20.96
CA ARG A 8 -14.21 -3.24 19.69
C ARG A 8 -14.98 -1.94 19.52
N ASP A 9 -16.27 -1.93 19.83
CA ASP A 9 -17.10 -0.72 19.75
C ASP A 9 -16.59 0.37 20.71
N ASN A 10 -16.23 -0.01 21.94
CA ASN A 10 -15.62 0.90 22.91
C ASN A 10 -14.28 1.46 22.39
N LEU A 11 -13.44 0.63 21.79
CA LEU A 11 -12.18 1.08 21.15
C LEU A 11 -12.43 2.04 20.00
N ILE A 12 -13.46 1.81 19.18
CA ILE A 12 -13.82 2.71 18.08
C ILE A 12 -14.30 4.06 18.62
N LEU A 13 -15.17 4.05 19.63
CA LEU A 13 -15.67 5.27 20.27
C LEU A 13 -14.52 6.08 20.90
N ALA A 14 -13.59 5.42 21.58
CA ALA A 14 -12.41 6.09 22.14
C ALA A 14 -11.48 6.62 21.03
N ALA A 15 -11.21 5.83 20.00
CA ALA A 15 -10.40 6.25 18.85
C ALA A 15 -11.02 7.44 18.10
N GLN A 16 -12.35 7.57 18.08
CA GLN A 16 -13.03 8.72 17.49
C GLN A 16 -12.72 10.04 18.20
N THR A 17 -12.35 10.00 19.48
CA THR A 17 -11.94 11.21 20.22
C THR A 17 -10.54 11.70 19.83
N GLY A 18 -9.75 10.85 19.16
CA GLY A 18 -8.34 11.09 18.88
C GLY A 18 -7.39 10.51 19.93
N ASP A 19 -7.88 9.67 20.85
CA ASP A 19 -7.05 8.91 21.78
C ASP A 19 -6.09 7.98 21.01
N ALA A 20 -4.81 8.31 21.05
CA ALA A 20 -3.75 7.57 20.36
C ALA A 20 -3.66 6.11 20.84
N ALA A 21 -3.82 5.87 22.14
CA ALA A 21 -3.75 4.50 22.68
C ALA A 21 -4.95 3.65 22.23
N ALA A 22 -6.13 4.27 22.11
CA ALA A 22 -7.30 3.60 21.56
C ALA A 22 -7.13 3.29 20.07
N ILE A 23 -6.55 4.22 19.29
CA ILE A 23 -6.22 3.99 17.88
C ILE A 23 -5.26 2.81 17.74
N ASP A 24 -4.17 2.79 18.49
CA ASP A 24 -3.17 1.71 18.42
C ASP A 24 -3.79 0.34 18.73
N ARG A 25 -4.61 0.26 19.79
CA ARG A 25 -5.34 -0.96 20.14
C ARG A 25 -6.33 -1.36 19.05
N LEU A 26 -7.07 -0.41 18.49
CA LEU A 26 -8.01 -0.67 17.40
C LEU A 26 -7.29 -1.21 16.16
N LEU A 27 -6.13 -0.66 15.81
CA LEU A 27 -5.31 -1.15 14.70
C LEU A 27 -4.82 -2.59 14.95
N ALA A 28 -4.33 -2.88 16.16
CA ALA A 28 -3.89 -4.23 16.53
C ALA A 28 -5.03 -5.26 16.42
N VAL A 29 -6.22 -4.91 16.89
CA VAL A 29 -7.40 -5.78 16.81
C VAL A 29 -7.88 -5.97 15.38
N CYS A 30 -7.90 -4.91 14.57
CA CYS A 30 -8.44 -4.98 13.21
C CYS A 30 -7.44 -5.46 12.16
N GLN A 31 -6.14 -5.55 12.47
CA GLN A 31 -5.10 -6.03 11.55
C GLN A 31 -5.41 -7.41 10.95
N ALA A 32 -5.95 -8.34 11.75
CA ALA A 32 -6.34 -9.67 11.27
C ALA A 32 -7.48 -9.61 10.24
N ASP A 33 -8.44 -8.69 10.42
CA ASP A 33 -9.52 -8.46 9.46
C ASP A 33 -8.98 -7.84 8.17
N VAL A 34 -8.15 -6.80 8.30
CA VAL A 34 -7.50 -6.13 7.16
C VAL A 34 -6.71 -7.14 6.33
N ARG A 35 -5.87 -7.96 6.98
CA ARG A 35 -5.09 -9.02 6.31
C ARG A 35 -6.00 -10.04 5.60
N ARG A 36 -7.06 -10.50 6.26
CA ARG A 36 -8.01 -11.46 5.68
C ARG A 36 -8.70 -10.88 4.43
N TYR A 37 -9.14 -9.62 4.49
CA TYR A 37 -9.79 -8.98 3.34
C TYR A 37 -8.79 -8.68 2.22
N ALA A 38 -7.57 -8.25 2.54
CA ALA A 38 -6.52 -7.97 1.55
C ALA A 38 -6.19 -9.23 0.74
N ARG A 39 -5.91 -10.36 1.41
CA ARG A 39 -5.65 -11.65 0.74
C ARG A 39 -6.78 -12.14 -0.18
N LYS A 40 -8.02 -11.71 0.08
CA LYS A 40 -9.18 -12.08 -0.76
C LYS A 40 -9.37 -11.16 -1.97
N HIS A 41 -8.79 -9.96 -1.96
CA HIS A 41 -9.16 -8.89 -2.90
C HIS A 41 -7.99 -8.21 -3.61
N CYS A 42 -6.77 -8.37 -3.11
CA CYS A 42 -5.54 -7.90 -3.72
C CYS A 42 -4.89 -9.02 -4.55
N GLN A 43 -3.98 -8.66 -5.46
CA GLN A 43 -2.99 -9.58 -5.98
C GLN A 43 -2.02 -9.96 -4.85
N ASP A 44 -1.42 -11.15 -4.92
CA ASP A 44 -0.52 -11.63 -3.85
C ASP A 44 0.66 -10.68 -3.61
N SER A 45 1.19 -10.05 -4.66
CA SER A 45 2.25 -9.03 -4.59
C SER A 45 1.85 -7.77 -3.82
N ASP A 46 0.55 -7.45 -3.79
CA ASP A 46 0.04 -6.17 -3.27
C ASP A 46 -0.51 -6.30 -1.85
N VAL A 47 -0.56 -7.53 -1.29
CA VAL A 47 -1.26 -7.80 -0.02
C VAL A 47 -0.67 -6.99 1.13
N ASP A 48 0.66 -7.01 1.30
CA ASP A 48 1.30 -6.36 2.46
C ASP A 48 1.22 -4.83 2.36
N ASP A 49 1.41 -4.27 1.16
CA ASP A 49 1.24 -2.83 0.89
C ASP A 49 -0.21 -2.39 1.14
N ALA A 50 -1.19 -3.16 0.68
CA ALA A 50 -2.59 -2.84 0.91
C ALA A 50 -2.96 -2.90 2.39
N ILE A 51 -2.38 -3.82 3.16
CA ILE A 51 -2.57 -3.88 4.61
C ILE A 51 -2.03 -2.61 5.26
N GLN A 52 -0.80 -2.23 4.93
CA GLN A 52 -0.14 -1.06 5.50
C GLN A 52 -0.91 0.23 5.18
N GLU A 53 -1.22 0.46 3.89
CA GLU A 53 -1.96 1.63 3.44
C GLU A 53 -3.36 1.70 4.07
N SER A 54 -4.04 0.55 4.18
CA SER A 54 -5.36 0.49 4.82
C SER A 54 -5.29 0.86 6.30
N LEU A 55 -4.33 0.30 7.06
CA LEU A 55 -4.16 0.63 8.48
C LEU A 55 -3.79 2.11 8.68
N LEU A 56 -2.97 2.67 7.80
CA LEU A 56 -2.62 4.09 7.81
C LEU A 56 -3.84 4.99 7.53
N ILE A 57 -4.73 4.59 6.62
CA ILE A 57 -5.97 5.30 6.36
C ILE A 57 -6.90 5.20 7.56
N ILE A 58 -7.03 4.01 8.17
CA ILE A 58 -7.87 3.78 9.33
C ILE A 58 -7.43 4.67 10.48
N SER A 59 -6.13 4.68 10.82
CA SER A 59 -5.60 5.49 11.92
C SER A 59 -5.88 6.99 11.74
N ARG A 60 -5.77 7.50 10.52
CA ARG A 60 -5.98 8.92 10.18
C ARG A 60 -7.45 9.32 10.10
N LYS A 61 -8.34 8.40 9.70
CA LYS A 61 -9.72 8.74 9.33
C LYS A 61 -10.79 8.18 10.27
N VAL A 62 -10.43 7.34 11.24
CA VAL A 62 -11.39 6.74 12.19
C VAL A 62 -12.16 7.81 12.98
N LYS A 63 -11.53 8.95 13.29
CA LYS A 63 -12.16 10.13 13.90
C LYS A 63 -13.37 10.67 13.12
N GLY A 64 -13.39 10.51 11.80
CA GLY A 64 -14.49 10.95 10.95
C GLY A 64 -15.65 9.96 10.82
N LEU A 65 -15.50 8.75 11.39
CA LEU A 65 -16.56 7.75 11.33
C LEU A 65 -17.74 8.20 12.22
N LYS A 66 -18.97 8.17 11.69
CA LYS A 66 -20.15 8.68 12.41
C LYS A 66 -20.74 7.68 13.42
N ALA A 67 -20.49 6.39 13.24
CA ALA A 67 -21.07 5.34 14.07
C ALA A 67 -20.15 4.11 14.12
N ALA A 68 -19.92 3.57 15.33
CA ALA A 68 -19.06 2.41 15.53
C ALA A 68 -19.54 1.17 14.73
N VAL A 69 -20.86 0.97 14.64
CA VAL A 69 -21.47 -0.12 13.85
C VAL A 69 -21.12 -0.08 12.36
N ALA A 70 -20.72 1.07 11.81
CA ALA A 70 -20.30 1.20 10.42
C ALA A 70 -18.80 0.88 10.21
N PHE A 71 -18.04 0.62 11.27
CA PHE A 71 -16.60 0.44 11.18
C PHE A 71 -16.22 -0.74 10.28
N SER A 72 -16.87 -1.89 10.44
CA SER A 72 -16.53 -3.09 9.66
C SER A 72 -16.77 -2.90 8.16
N SER A 73 -17.88 -2.26 7.77
CA SER A 73 -18.19 -1.99 6.36
C SER A 73 -17.28 -0.91 5.77
N TRP A 74 -16.93 0.10 6.58
CA TRP A 74 -15.97 1.13 6.20
C TRP A 74 -14.55 0.57 6.04
N LEU A 75 -14.07 -0.24 6.99
CA LEU A 75 -12.78 -0.94 6.93
C LEU A 75 -12.68 -1.78 5.66
N PHE A 76 -13.70 -2.58 5.37
CA PHE A 76 -13.75 -3.36 4.14
C PHE A 76 -13.67 -2.48 2.89
N THR A 77 -14.37 -1.35 2.90
CA THR A 77 -14.34 -0.37 1.79
C THR A 77 -12.94 0.21 1.59
N VAL A 78 -12.23 0.53 2.67
CA VAL A 78 -10.84 1.00 2.62
C VAL A 78 -9.95 -0.05 1.98
N VAL A 79 -9.96 -1.29 2.50
CA VAL A 79 -9.12 -2.38 1.97
C VAL A 79 -9.38 -2.62 0.49
N LYS A 80 -10.65 -2.70 0.09
CA LYS A 80 -11.03 -2.92 -1.30
C LYS A 80 -10.59 -1.77 -2.22
N ARG A 81 -10.57 -0.54 -1.73
CA ARG A 81 -10.09 0.62 -2.50
C ARG A 81 -8.57 0.57 -2.67
N GLU A 82 -7.82 0.24 -1.62
CA GLU A 82 -6.35 0.15 -1.72
C GLU A 82 -5.92 -1.02 -2.62
N CYS A 83 -6.52 -2.21 -2.50
CA CYS A 83 -6.25 -3.31 -3.44
C CYS A 83 -6.49 -2.90 -4.91
N ARG A 84 -7.58 -2.19 -5.19
CA ARG A 84 -7.90 -1.70 -6.54
C ARG A 84 -6.94 -0.62 -7.01
N LYS A 85 -6.48 0.24 -6.12
CA LYS A 85 -5.52 1.30 -6.42
C LYS A 85 -4.17 0.69 -6.78
N LEU A 86 -3.67 -0.25 -5.99
CA LEU A 86 -2.39 -0.96 -6.22
C LEU A 86 -2.44 -1.77 -7.51
N SER A 87 -3.50 -2.57 -7.70
CA SER A 87 -3.71 -3.28 -8.97
C SER A 87 -3.72 -2.35 -10.19
N ARG A 88 -4.37 -1.18 -10.11
CA ARG A 88 -4.36 -0.17 -11.20
C ARG A 88 -2.99 0.51 -11.39
N MET A 89 -2.13 0.54 -10.38
CA MET A 89 -0.77 1.05 -10.51
C MET A 89 0.12 0.01 -11.17
N MET A 90 -0.05 -1.26 -10.81
CA MET A 90 0.61 -2.40 -11.47
C MET A 90 0.28 -2.43 -12.97
N PHE A 91 -1.00 -2.37 -13.35
CA PHE A 91 -1.38 -2.35 -14.78
C PHE A 91 -1.08 -1.03 -15.51
N ARG A 92 -0.66 0.03 -14.81
CA ARG A 92 -0.15 1.24 -15.46
C ARG A 92 1.32 1.12 -15.86
N TYR A 93 2.04 0.22 -15.22
CA TYR A 93 3.41 -0.14 -15.53
C TYR A 93 3.43 -1.60 -15.97
N GLU A 94 3.05 -1.87 -17.22
CA GLU A 94 3.40 -3.14 -17.84
C GLU A 94 4.93 -3.16 -17.94
N PRO A 95 5.64 -4.08 -17.26
CA PRO A 95 7.08 -4.20 -17.42
C PRO A 95 7.37 -4.42 -18.89
N LEU A 96 8.26 -3.61 -19.48
CA LEU A 96 8.70 -3.86 -20.84
C LEU A 96 9.47 -5.18 -20.81
N PRO A 97 9.05 -6.23 -21.55
CA PRO A 97 9.80 -7.49 -21.58
C PRO A 97 11.25 -7.23 -21.98
N ASP A 98 12.20 -7.91 -21.33
CA ASP A 98 13.63 -7.67 -21.53
C ASP A 98 14.02 -7.75 -23.02
N GLU A 99 13.49 -8.72 -23.75
CA GLU A 99 13.69 -8.86 -25.20
C GLU A 99 13.24 -7.62 -25.99
N LEU A 100 12.11 -7.01 -25.62
CA LEU A 100 11.59 -5.81 -26.26
C LEU A 100 12.35 -4.56 -25.83
N ALA A 101 12.83 -4.52 -24.59
CA ALA A 101 13.74 -3.48 -24.11
C ALA A 101 15.07 -3.52 -24.88
N GLU A 102 15.69 -4.69 -24.99
CA GLU A 102 16.93 -4.92 -25.75
C GLU A 102 16.79 -4.52 -27.21
N GLN A 103 15.71 -4.95 -27.89
CA GLN A 103 15.45 -4.54 -29.27
C GLN A 103 15.36 -3.01 -29.42
N ARG A 104 14.71 -2.34 -28.46
CA ARG A 104 14.59 -0.88 -28.47
C ARG A 104 15.92 -0.18 -28.22
N LEU A 105 16.79 -0.74 -27.37
CA LEU A 105 18.16 -0.25 -27.19
C LEU A 105 18.97 -0.44 -28.47
N LEU A 106 18.90 -1.61 -29.12
CA LEU A 106 19.63 -1.89 -30.37
C LEU A 106 19.22 -0.97 -31.53
N GLN A 107 17.98 -0.45 -31.52
CA GLN A 107 17.47 0.48 -32.52
C GLN A 107 17.81 1.96 -32.23
N LYS A 108 18.33 2.28 -31.04
CA LYS A 108 18.72 3.66 -30.71
C LYS A 108 20.06 4.02 -31.38
N PRO A 109 20.22 5.27 -31.85
CA PRO A 109 21.52 5.79 -32.26
C PRO A 109 22.54 5.68 -31.13
N GLN A 110 23.80 5.43 -31.50
CA GLN A 110 24.87 5.22 -30.52
C GLN A 110 25.10 6.42 -29.60
N ASP A 111 24.96 7.65 -30.12
CA ASP A 111 25.15 8.87 -29.33
C ASP A 111 24.07 9.01 -28.24
N ASP A 112 22.81 8.71 -28.56
CA ASP A 112 21.70 8.73 -27.61
C ASP A 112 21.91 7.68 -26.51
N LEU A 113 22.36 6.48 -26.88
CA LEU A 113 22.69 5.42 -25.91
C LEU A 113 23.79 5.85 -24.94
N ARG A 114 24.81 6.58 -25.42
CA ARG A 114 25.89 7.07 -24.57
C ARG A 114 25.40 8.13 -23.59
N ILE A 115 24.49 9.00 -24.01
CA ILE A 115 23.87 10.00 -23.14
C ILE A 115 23.04 9.30 -22.06
N ASP A 116 22.19 8.34 -22.45
CA ASP A 116 21.35 7.58 -21.51
C ASP A 116 22.21 6.80 -20.50
N LEU A 117 23.31 6.16 -20.96
CA LEU A 117 24.25 5.43 -20.10
C LEU A 117 24.97 6.36 -19.12
N ALA A 118 25.46 7.51 -19.58
CA ALA A 118 26.12 8.48 -18.71
C ALA A 118 25.16 8.96 -17.60
N ALA A 119 23.93 9.32 -17.96
CA ALA A 119 22.91 9.73 -17.00
C ALA A 119 22.56 8.63 -15.98
N ALA A 120 22.49 7.37 -16.43
CA ALA A 120 22.23 6.25 -15.55
C ALA A 120 23.39 6.02 -14.56
N LEU A 121 24.64 6.06 -15.03
CA LEU A 121 25.83 5.94 -14.18
C LEU A 121 25.91 7.09 -13.17
N GLU A 122 25.64 8.33 -13.58
CA GLU A 122 25.62 9.51 -12.69
C GLU A 122 24.50 9.43 -11.63
N SER A 123 23.41 8.70 -11.91
CA SER A 123 22.33 8.49 -10.95
C SER A 123 22.62 7.44 -9.87
N LEU A 124 23.74 6.71 -9.98
CA LEU A 124 24.11 5.70 -9.00
C LEU A 124 24.54 6.34 -7.67
N PRO A 125 24.23 5.70 -6.53
CA PRO A 125 24.76 6.14 -5.24
C PRO A 125 26.29 6.18 -5.23
N ALA A 126 26.88 7.16 -4.53
CA ALA A 126 28.33 7.42 -4.52
C ALA A 126 29.20 6.18 -4.19
N HIS A 127 28.71 5.24 -3.40
CA HIS A 127 29.43 4.02 -3.05
C HIS A 127 29.63 3.03 -4.21
N TYR A 128 28.98 3.24 -5.36
CA TYR A 128 29.20 2.50 -6.60
C TYR A 128 30.10 3.24 -7.61
N LEU A 129 30.51 4.48 -7.32
CA LEU A 129 31.27 5.34 -8.24
C LEU A 129 32.76 5.51 -7.84
N GLU A 130 33.20 4.91 -6.72
CA GLU A 130 34.54 5.11 -6.13
C GLU A 130 35.55 3.96 -6.38
N GLU A 131 35.40 3.13 -7.42
CA GLU A 131 36.48 2.22 -7.88
C GLU A 131 37.05 2.59 -9.26
#